data_AF-A0AAE9ELE4-F1
#
_entry.id   AF-A0AAE9ELE4-F1
#
_cell.length_a   1.000
_cell.length_b   1.000
_cell.length_c   1.000
_cell.angle_alpha   90.00
_cell.angle_beta   90.00
_cell.angle_gamma   90.00
#
_symmetry.space_group_name_H-M   'P 1'
#
loop_
_entity.id
_entity.type
_entity.pdbx_description
1 polymer ?
#
loop_
_entity_poly.entity_id
_entity_poly.type
_entity_poly.pdbx_seq_one_letter_code
_entity_poly.pdbx_strand_id
1 'polypeptide(L)'
;MLLLATFFPALDGEGFSILPEFLKSSADIVDVIGLHMLMTNFLAGKGEVRFVVGSLGWGFAHSVSHRLVLLWVGARGSAFTWRWIQTSLDSSADLMVIVSMACLTWMITRSQNKTIITPVLAMCVYSTFVYQSIQHGFSLYGWSLLAFRFVYSIATAVLTIIVYSANRTSVARKNE
;
A
#
# COMPACT_ATOMS: atom_id res chain seq x y z
N MET A 1 8.58 -2.67 -13.26
CA MET A 1 8.41 -3.29 -14.60
C MET A 1 9.68 -3.92 -15.14
N LEU A 2 10.82 -3.22 -15.18
CA LEU A 2 12.08 -3.82 -15.67
C LEU A 2 12.55 -5.02 -14.83
N LEU A 3 12.52 -4.90 -13.50
CA LEU A 3 12.82 -6.03 -12.59
C LEU A 3 11.87 -7.22 -12.79
N LEU A 4 10.58 -6.96 -12.99
CA LEU A 4 9.58 -8.00 -13.22
C LEU A 4 9.89 -8.74 -14.52
N ALA A 5 10.16 -8.01 -15.60
CA ALA A 5 10.46 -8.57 -16.92
C ALA A 5 11.81 -9.32 -16.98
N THR A 6 12.80 -8.93 -16.16
CA THR A 6 14.11 -9.59 -16.15
C THR A 6 14.15 -10.84 -15.26
N PHE A 7 13.40 -10.84 -14.16
CA PHE A 7 13.38 -11.97 -13.22
C PHE A 7 12.24 -12.97 -13.46
N PHE A 8 11.26 -12.62 -14.30
CA PHE A 8 10.20 -13.52 -14.76
C PHE A 8 10.35 -13.82 -16.26
N PRO A 9 11.06 -14.90 -16.66
CA PRO A 9 10.67 -15.57 -17.89
C PRO A 9 9.20 -15.99 -17.75
N ALA A 10 8.41 -15.93 -18.82
CA ALA A 10 7.03 -16.41 -18.83
C ALA A 10 7.01 -17.88 -18.35
N LEU A 11 6.73 -18.08 -17.06
CA LEU A 11 6.45 -19.40 -16.52
C LEU A 11 5.06 -19.73 -17.04
N ASP A 12 5.02 -20.36 -18.22
CA ASP A 12 3.82 -20.85 -18.91
C ASP A 12 3.12 -21.93 -18.07
N GLY A 13 2.45 -21.50 -17.01
CA GLY A 13 1.59 -22.32 -16.17
C GLY A 13 0.33 -21.53 -15.85
N GLU A 14 -0.79 -21.93 -16.44
CA GLU A 14 -2.11 -21.31 -16.25
C GLU A 14 -2.72 -21.61 -14.86
N GLY A 15 -1.97 -21.37 -13.79
CA GLY A 15 -2.37 -21.65 -12.42
C GLY A 15 -1.77 -20.68 -11.41
N PHE A 16 -2.54 -20.39 -10.36
CA PHE A 16 -2.08 -19.58 -9.22
C PHE A 16 -0.86 -20.26 -8.59
N SER A 17 0.29 -19.63 -8.77
CA SER A 17 1.56 -20.13 -8.28
C SER A 17 2.06 -19.19 -7.18
N ILE A 18 2.31 -19.74 -6.00
CA ILE A 18 2.62 -18.95 -4.79
C ILE A 18 3.91 -18.13 -4.96
N LEU A 19 4.91 -18.71 -5.62
CA LEU A 19 6.21 -18.07 -5.86
C LEU A 19 6.13 -16.79 -6.72
N PRO A 20 5.54 -16.80 -7.93
CA PRO A 20 5.41 -15.60 -8.73
C PRO A 20 4.55 -14.54 -8.06
N GLU A 21 3.52 -14.94 -7.30
CA GLU A 21 2.66 -13.98 -6.60
C GLU A 21 3.38 -13.29 -5.43
N PHE A 22 4.18 -14.04 -4.67
CA PHE A 22 5.02 -13.49 -3.63
C PHE A 22 6.10 -12.55 -4.19
N LEU A 23 6.75 -12.94 -5.28
CA LEU A 23 7.76 -12.12 -5.97
C LEU A 23 7.14 -10.84 -6.55
N LYS A 24 5.92 -10.90 -7.07
CA LYS A 24 5.19 -9.70 -7.51
C LYS A 24 4.94 -8.74 -6.34
N SER A 25 4.52 -9.26 -5.20
CA SER A 25 4.34 -8.44 -3.98
C SER A 25 5.67 -7.89 -3.43
N SER A 26 6.82 -8.50 -3.75
CA SER A 26 8.13 -7.94 -3.38
C SER A 26 8.43 -6.61 -4.11
N ALA A 27 7.75 -6.31 -5.22
CA ALA A 27 7.84 -5.02 -5.88
C ALA A 27 7.40 -3.87 -4.96
N ASP A 28 6.49 -4.13 -4.02
CA ASP A 28 6.01 -3.14 -3.05
C ASP A 28 7.14 -2.72 -2.06
N ILE A 29 8.23 -3.50 -1.96
CA ILE A 29 9.44 -3.09 -1.22
C ILE A 29 10.14 -1.91 -1.92
N VAL A 30 10.10 -1.85 -3.25
CA VAL A 30 10.66 -0.73 -4.02
C VAL A 30 9.92 0.56 -3.69
N ASP A 31 8.60 0.49 -3.50
CA ASP A 31 7.78 1.63 -3.07
C ASP A 31 8.17 2.12 -1.68
N VAL A 32 8.44 1.21 -0.73
CA VAL A 32 8.97 1.57 0.61
C VAL A 32 10.31 2.29 0.52
N ILE A 33 11.23 1.79 -0.32
CA ILE A 33 12.54 2.42 -0.54
C ILE A 33 12.37 3.80 -1.17
N GLY A 34 11.48 3.92 -2.16
CA GLY A 34 11.14 5.18 -2.82
C GLY A 34 10.60 6.21 -1.83
N LEU A 35 9.64 5.83 -0.99
CA LEU A 35 9.10 6.67 0.07
C LEU A 35 10.17 7.08 1.09
N HIS A 36 11.07 6.17 1.48
CA HIS A 36 12.17 6.49 2.36
C HIS A 36 13.11 7.55 1.74
N MET A 37 13.54 7.35 0.50
CA MET A 37 14.38 8.34 -0.22
C MET A 37 13.69 9.70 -0.37
N LEU A 38 12.38 9.70 -0.64
CA LEU A 38 11.59 10.92 -0.78
C LEU A 38 11.58 11.73 0.52
N MET A 39 11.42 11.06 1.66
CA MET A 39 11.42 11.71 2.98
C MET A 39 12.80 12.22 3.42
N THR A 40 13.87 11.49 3.07
CA THR A 40 15.24 11.88 3.47
C THR A 40 15.81 12.98 2.59
N ASN A 41 15.58 12.92 1.27
CA ASN A 41 16.35 13.73 0.31
C ASN A 41 15.53 14.85 -0.35
N PHE A 42 14.23 14.64 -0.59
CA PHE A 42 13.45 15.55 -1.44
C PHE A 42 12.55 16.53 -0.66
N LEU A 43 12.05 16.14 0.52
CA LEU A 43 11.16 17.01 1.28
C LEU A 43 11.93 17.75 2.37
N ALA A 44 11.90 19.08 2.31
CA ALA A 44 12.34 19.97 3.39
C ALA A 44 11.17 20.32 4.32
N GLY A 45 11.42 20.50 5.61
CA GLY A 45 10.41 20.88 6.61
C GLY A 45 10.29 19.95 7.81
N LYS A 46 9.25 20.15 8.65
CA LYS A 46 8.98 19.33 9.84
C LYS A 46 8.61 17.91 9.41
N GLY A 47 9.22 16.89 10.04
CA GLY A 47 9.07 15.49 9.64
C GLY A 47 7.62 15.00 9.56
N GLU A 48 6.74 15.53 10.40
CA GLU A 48 5.32 15.21 10.40
C GLU A 48 4.60 15.64 9.11
N VAL A 49 5.01 16.76 8.52
CA VAL A 49 4.43 17.24 7.26
C VAL A 49 5.00 16.45 6.08
N ARG A 50 6.25 15.99 6.18
CA ARG A 50 6.93 15.27 5.08
C ARG A 50 6.25 13.95 4.75
N PHE A 51 5.91 13.15 5.77
CA PHE A 51 5.27 11.85 5.50
C PHE A 51 3.85 12.02 4.95
N VAL A 52 3.09 13.02 5.41
CA VAL A 52 1.74 13.30 4.92
C VAL A 52 1.77 13.76 3.46
N VAL A 53 2.60 14.75 3.14
CA VAL A 53 2.71 15.26 1.76
C VAL A 53 3.28 14.18 0.83
N GLY A 54 4.31 13.46 1.26
CA GLY A 54 4.93 12.40 0.47
C GLY A 54 3.96 11.25 0.16
N SER A 55 3.19 10.81 1.15
CA SER A 55 2.21 9.74 0.96
C SER A 55 1.02 10.15 0.11
N LEU A 56 0.47 11.36 0.32
CA LEU A 56 -0.62 11.87 -0.50
C LEU A 56 -0.19 12.06 -1.96
N GLY A 57 1.01 12.60 -2.18
CA GLY A 57 1.59 12.75 -3.52
C GLY A 57 1.80 11.40 -4.20
N TRP A 58 2.37 10.42 -3.48
CA TRP A 58 2.59 9.07 -4.01
C TRP A 58 1.27 8.36 -4.31
N GLY A 59 0.31 8.39 -3.39
CA GLY A 59 -1.02 7.80 -3.56
C GLY A 59 -1.81 8.45 -4.70
N PHE A 60 -1.67 9.77 -4.88
CA PHE A 60 -2.26 10.48 -6.01
C PHE A 60 -1.62 10.04 -7.34
N ALA A 61 -0.29 10.02 -7.42
CA ALA A 61 0.43 9.56 -8.61
C ALA A 61 0.08 8.10 -8.95
N HIS A 62 -0.01 7.24 -7.94
CA HIS A 62 -0.41 5.85 -8.11
C HIS A 62 -1.84 5.72 -8.64
N SER A 63 -2.81 6.43 -8.03
CA SER A 63 -4.21 6.43 -8.46
C SER A 63 -4.38 6.96 -9.89
N VAL A 64 -3.67 8.05 -10.23
CA VAL A 64 -3.68 8.62 -11.58
C VAL A 64 -3.07 7.65 -12.58
N SER A 65 -1.88 7.09 -12.31
CA SER A 65 -1.23 6.13 -13.21
C SER A 65 -2.11 4.92 -13.53
N HIS A 66 -2.79 4.38 -12.52
CA HIS A 66 -3.61 3.17 -12.68
C HIS A 66 -4.93 3.43 -13.42
N ARG A 67 -5.45 4.65 -13.37
CA ARG A 67 -6.84 4.94 -13.79
C ARG A 67 -6.98 6.05 -14.82
N LEU A 68 -5.91 6.77 -15.17
CA LEU A 68 -5.95 7.79 -16.21
C LEU A 68 -6.39 7.19 -17.55
N VAL A 69 -5.89 5.99 -17.89
CA VAL A 69 -6.31 5.26 -19.10
C VAL A 69 -7.79 4.86 -19.03
N LEU A 70 -8.24 4.35 -17.88
CA LEU A 70 -9.64 3.97 -17.67
C LEU A 70 -10.58 5.17 -17.75
N LEU A 71 -10.20 6.31 -17.14
CA LEU A 71 -10.97 7.55 -17.16
C LEU A 71 -11.02 8.15 -18.57
N TRP A 72 -9.91 8.12 -19.31
CA TRP A 72 -9.82 8.61 -20.69
C TRP A 72 -10.76 7.84 -21.63
N VAL A 73 -10.75 6.50 -21.53
CA VAL A 73 -11.61 5.65 -22.37
C VAL A 73 -13.07 5.68 -21.87
N GLY A 74 -13.30 5.74 -20.56
CA GLY A 74 -14.63 5.81 -19.95
C GLY A 74 -15.38 7.11 -20.25
N ALA A 75 -14.67 8.24 -20.27
CA ALA A 75 -15.23 9.56 -20.60
C ALA A 75 -15.76 9.65 -22.04
N ARG A 76 -15.33 8.75 -22.94
CA ARG A 76 -15.76 8.76 -24.34
C ARG A 76 -17.01 7.94 -24.66
N GLY A 77 -17.57 7.15 -23.73
CA GLY A 77 -18.73 6.33 -24.10
C GLY A 77 -19.42 5.44 -23.07
N SER A 78 -19.06 5.48 -21.77
CA SER A 78 -19.74 4.61 -20.80
C SER A 78 -20.80 5.33 -19.98
N ALA A 79 -22.04 4.86 -20.04
CA ALA A 79 -23.09 5.21 -19.09
C ALA A 79 -22.70 4.79 -17.65
N PHE A 80 -23.15 5.55 -16.65
CA PHE A 80 -22.86 5.36 -15.23
C PHE A 80 -23.09 3.90 -14.79
N THR A 81 -22.00 3.19 -14.55
CA THR A 81 -21.98 1.76 -14.18
C THR A 81 -21.37 1.57 -12.80
N TRP A 82 -21.88 0.60 -12.04
CA TRP A 82 -21.43 0.25 -10.69
C TRP A 82 -19.93 -0.14 -10.61
N ARG A 83 -19.32 -0.49 -11.74
CA ARG A 83 -17.87 -0.72 -11.85
C ARG A 83 -17.04 0.52 -11.49
N TRP A 84 -17.53 1.72 -11.82
CA TRP A 84 -16.81 2.96 -11.50
C TRP A 84 -16.81 3.26 -10.00
N ILE A 85 -17.92 2.98 -9.31
CA ILE A 85 -17.97 3.15 -7.85
C ILE A 85 -17.06 2.13 -7.14
N GLN A 86 -17.05 0.87 -7.60
CA GLN A 86 -16.15 -0.16 -7.07
C GLN A 86 -14.70 0.23 -7.26
N THR A 87 -14.37 0.71 -8.46
CA THR A 87 -13.03 1.21 -8.78
C THR A 87 -12.69 2.35 -7.82
N SER A 88 -13.52 3.39 -7.70
CA SER A 88 -13.27 4.52 -6.78
C SER A 88 -12.99 4.08 -5.34
N LEU A 89 -13.81 3.18 -4.79
CA LEU A 89 -13.63 2.66 -3.43
C LEU A 89 -12.34 1.86 -3.27
N ASP A 90 -11.95 1.10 -4.29
CA ASP A 90 -10.69 0.36 -4.32
C ASP A 90 -9.48 1.31 -4.26
N SER A 91 -9.55 2.48 -4.93
CA SER A 91 -8.49 3.50 -4.84
C SER A 91 -8.34 4.03 -3.42
N SER A 92 -9.46 4.27 -2.75
CA SER A 92 -9.46 4.83 -1.41
C SER A 92 -8.82 3.85 -0.42
N ALA A 93 -9.10 2.55 -0.57
CA ALA A 93 -8.46 1.50 0.22
C ALA A 93 -6.94 1.45 -0.02
N ASP A 94 -6.50 1.48 -1.28
CA ASP A 94 -5.08 1.51 -1.63
C ASP A 94 -4.38 2.76 -1.06
N LEU A 95 -5.04 3.92 -1.15
CA LEU A 95 -4.50 5.17 -0.63
C LEU A 95 -4.33 5.13 0.90
N MET A 96 -5.26 4.52 1.64
CA MET A 96 -5.11 4.30 3.08
C MET A 96 -3.89 3.43 3.40
N VAL A 97 -3.68 2.35 2.64
CA VAL A 97 -2.51 1.47 2.82
C VAL A 97 -1.20 2.21 2.54
N ILE A 98 -1.14 3.02 1.46
CA ILE A 98 0.05 3.83 1.13
C ILE A 98 0.36 4.84 2.23
N VAL A 99 -0.66 5.52 2.77
CA VAL A 99 -0.48 6.45 3.89
C VAL A 99 0.03 5.74 5.14
N SER A 100 -0.52 4.56 5.46
CA SER A 100 -0.01 3.75 6.58
C SER A 100 1.43 3.31 6.37
N MET A 101 1.77 2.82 5.17
CA MET A 101 3.12 2.40 4.80
C MET A 101 4.11 3.55 4.96
N ALA A 102 3.82 4.72 4.40
CA ALA A 102 4.67 5.90 4.52
C ALA A 102 4.86 6.34 5.98
N CYS A 103 3.81 6.32 6.79
CA CYS A 103 3.91 6.62 8.23
C CYS A 103 4.85 5.64 8.95
N LEU A 104 4.70 4.34 8.69
CA LEU A 104 5.57 3.29 9.26
C LEU A 104 7.02 3.44 8.81
N THR A 105 7.26 3.74 7.53
CA THR A 105 8.60 4.00 6.96
C THR A 105 9.23 5.25 7.56
N TRP A 106 8.45 6.28 7.90
CA TRP A 106 8.98 7.43 8.61
C TRP A 106 9.35 7.08 10.06
N MET A 107 8.49 6.31 10.73
CA MET A 107 8.70 5.89 12.12
C MET A 107 9.90 4.96 12.29
N ILE A 108 10.13 4.02 11.37
CA ILE A 108 11.22 3.03 11.47
C ILE A 108 12.60 3.68 11.43
N THR A 109 12.74 4.79 10.71
CA THR A 109 14.01 5.54 10.61
C THR A 109 14.33 6.26 11.93
N ARG A 110 13.32 6.60 12.74
CA ARG A 110 13.50 7.41 13.96
C ARG A 110 13.35 6.62 15.27
N SER A 111 12.60 5.53 15.27
CA SER A 111 12.34 4.74 16.48
C SER A 111 13.44 3.71 16.77
N GLN A 112 13.73 3.53 18.06
CA GLN A 112 14.59 2.47 18.56
C GLN A 112 13.85 1.12 18.63
N ASN A 113 12.51 1.13 18.77
CA ASN A 113 11.68 -0.07 18.88
C ASN A 113 11.29 -0.62 17.50
N LYS A 114 12.31 -0.96 16.69
CA LYS A 114 12.12 -1.46 15.32
C LYS A 114 11.33 -2.76 15.26
N THR A 115 11.42 -3.59 16.31
CA THR A 115 10.77 -4.91 16.40
C THR A 115 9.24 -4.88 16.28
N ILE A 116 8.59 -3.79 16.69
CA ILE A 116 7.12 -3.66 16.60
C ILE A 116 6.72 -3.07 15.24
N ILE A 117 7.55 -2.20 14.66
CA ILE A 117 7.26 -1.48 13.42
C ILE A 117 7.48 -2.38 12.20
N THR A 118 8.52 -3.23 12.21
CA THR A 118 8.86 -4.13 11.10
C THR A 118 7.76 -5.11 10.71
N PRO A 119 7.07 -5.84 11.62
CA PRO A 119 6.02 -6.78 11.21
C PRO A 119 4.79 -6.05 10.63
N VAL A 120 4.46 -4.87 11.15
CA VAL A 120 3.30 -4.08 10.67
C VAL A 120 3.59 -3.49 9.29
N LEU A 121 4.81 -3.04 9.06
CA LEU A 121 5.27 -2.61 7.74
C LEU A 121 5.27 -3.78 6.75
N ALA A 122 5.73 -4.96 7.17
CA ALA A 122 5.68 -6.16 6.33
C ALA A 122 4.23 -6.52 5.95
N MET A 123 3.28 -6.42 6.88
CA MET A 123 1.86 -6.63 6.55
C MET A 123 1.36 -5.65 5.48
N CYS A 124 1.74 -4.37 5.53
CA CYS A 124 1.37 -3.41 4.49
C CYS A 124 1.98 -3.76 3.12
N VAL A 125 3.26 -4.14 3.08
CA VAL A 125 3.97 -4.52 1.84
C VAL A 125 3.35 -5.76 1.19
N TYR A 126 2.93 -6.74 2.00
CA TYR A 126 2.31 -7.97 1.49
C TYR A 126 0.78 -7.89 1.34
N SER A 127 0.19 -6.71 1.43
CA SER A 127 -1.27 -6.52 1.29
C SER A 127 -1.78 -7.01 -0.07
N THR A 128 -1.04 -6.73 -1.14
CA THR A 128 -1.33 -7.17 -2.51
C THR A 128 -1.38 -8.69 -2.64
N PHE A 129 -0.43 -9.39 -1.99
CA PHE A 129 -0.39 -10.85 -1.94
C PHE A 129 -1.59 -11.44 -1.17
N VAL A 130 -1.98 -10.81 -0.06
CA VAL A 130 -3.15 -11.23 0.74
C VAL A 130 -4.43 -11.14 -0.08
N TYR A 131 -4.62 -10.05 -0.83
CA TYR A 131 -5.80 -9.88 -1.68
C TYR A 131 -5.91 -10.95 -2.75
N GLN A 132 -4.80 -11.28 -3.42
CA GLN A 132 -4.80 -12.28 -4.50
C GLN A 132 -4.97 -13.71 -3.96
N SER A 133 -4.38 -14.01 -2.80
CA SER A 133 -4.55 -15.30 -2.12
C SER A 133 -6.02 -15.54 -1.73
N ILE A 134 -6.69 -14.51 -1.21
CA ILE A 134 -8.11 -14.60 -0.80
C ILE A 134 -9.03 -14.64 -2.01
N GLN A 135 -8.72 -13.88 -3.05
CA GLN A 135 -9.46 -13.94 -4.31
C GLN A 135 -9.44 -15.34 -4.91
N HIS A 136 -8.28 -16.00 -4.94
CA HIS A 136 -8.15 -17.36 -5.48
C HIS A 136 -8.75 -18.41 -4.54
N GLY A 137 -8.47 -18.32 -3.24
CA GLY A 137 -8.95 -19.31 -2.26
C GLY A 137 -10.46 -19.33 -2.07
N PHE A 138 -11.11 -18.17 -2.07
CA PHE A 138 -12.56 -18.05 -1.84
C PHE A 138 -13.35 -17.74 -3.12
N SER A 139 -12.69 -17.55 -4.27
CA SER A 139 -13.34 -17.13 -5.53
C SER A 139 -14.26 -15.91 -5.36
N LEU A 140 -13.79 -14.92 -4.58
CA LEU A 140 -14.56 -13.70 -4.29
C LEU A 140 -14.40 -12.71 -5.43
N TYR A 141 -15.52 -12.23 -5.98
CA TYR A 141 -15.53 -11.26 -7.07
C TYR A 141 -16.42 -10.05 -6.75
N GLY A 142 -16.04 -8.88 -7.26
CA GLY A 142 -16.82 -7.64 -7.16
C GLY A 142 -16.90 -7.10 -5.73
N TRP A 143 -18.11 -7.12 -5.14
CA TRP A 143 -18.40 -6.44 -3.87
C TRP A 143 -17.79 -7.07 -2.64
N SER A 144 -17.71 -8.40 -2.58
CA SER A 144 -17.13 -9.11 -1.44
C SER A 144 -15.63 -8.91 -1.35
N LEU A 145 -14.93 -8.96 -2.49
CA LEU A 145 -13.50 -8.63 -2.58
C LEU A 145 -13.24 -7.18 -2.15
N LEU A 146 -14.07 -6.24 -2.64
CA LEU A 146 -13.94 -4.84 -2.29
C LEU A 146 -14.16 -4.60 -0.79
N ALA A 147 -15.19 -5.22 -0.20
CA ALA A 147 -15.44 -5.14 1.23
C ALA A 147 -14.25 -5.68 2.04
N PHE A 148 -13.67 -6.81 1.61
CA PHE A 148 -12.48 -7.37 2.25
C PHE A 148 -11.28 -6.41 2.17
N ARG A 149 -10.99 -5.86 0.98
CA ARG A 149 -9.91 -4.86 0.79
C ARG A 149 -10.11 -3.65 1.69
N PHE A 150 -11.33 -3.16 1.77
CA PHE A 150 -11.65 -2.00 2.60
C PHE A 150 -11.45 -2.30 4.09
N VAL A 151 -11.98 -3.43 4.59
CA VAL A 151 -11.78 -3.87 5.98
C VAL A 151 -10.29 -4.05 6.30
N TYR A 152 -9.53 -4.68 5.40
CA TYR A 152 -8.09 -4.86 5.57
C TYR A 152 -7.36 -3.51 5.63
N SER A 153 -7.68 -2.57 4.73
CA SER A 153 -7.08 -1.22 4.72
C SER A 153 -7.40 -0.40 5.98
N ILE A 154 -8.59 -0.57 6.56
CA ILE A 154 -8.96 0.03 7.84
C ILE A 154 -8.15 -0.63 8.96
N ALA A 155 -8.04 -1.95 8.95
CA ALA A 155 -7.29 -2.69 9.97
C ALA A 155 -5.82 -2.28 10.00
N THR A 156 -5.16 -2.14 8.84
CA THR A 156 -3.77 -1.68 8.75
C THR A 156 -3.62 -0.22 9.19
N ALA A 157 -4.58 0.65 8.86
CA ALA A 157 -4.58 2.04 9.33
C ALA A 157 -4.71 2.12 10.87
N VAL A 158 -5.64 1.37 11.46
CA VAL A 158 -5.83 1.30 12.92
C VAL A 158 -4.57 0.75 13.60
N LEU A 159 -3.99 -0.33 13.06
CA LEU A 159 -2.75 -0.90 13.58
C LEU A 159 -1.60 0.11 13.55
N THR A 160 -1.51 0.91 12.49
CA THR A 160 -0.52 1.98 12.37
C THR A 160 -0.71 3.06 13.44
N ILE A 161 -1.95 3.44 13.74
CA ILE A 161 -2.26 4.40 14.81
C ILE A 161 -1.87 3.83 16.18
N ILE A 162 -2.16 2.54 16.43
CA ILE A 162 -1.77 1.87 17.68
C ILE A 162 -0.25 1.89 17.83
N VAL A 163 0.49 1.52 16.79
CA VAL A 163 1.97 1.53 16.79
C VAL A 163 2.51 2.95 16.99
N TYR A 164 1.91 3.96 16.34
CA TYR A 164 2.25 5.37 16.54
C TYR A 164 2.05 5.82 17.99
N SER A 165 0.91 5.48 18.58
CA SER A 165 0.60 5.80 19.98
C SER A 165 1.56 5.12 20.97
N ALA A 166 1.89 3.85 20.74
CA ALA A 166 2.82 3.08 21.55
C ALA A 166 4.25 3.61 21.46
N ASN A 167 4.67 4.08 20.28
CA ASN A 167 5.98 4.71 20.11
C ASN A 167 6.05 6.09 20.77
N ARG A 168 4.93 6.82 20.87
CA ARG A 168 4.90 8.11 21.57
C ARG A 168 5.02 7.94 23.09
N THR A 169 4.36 6.94 23.66
CA THR A 169 4.42 6.68 25.11
C THR A 169 5.79 6.17 25.56
N SER A 170 6.47 5.37 24.74
CA SER A 170 7.83 4.90 25.05
C SER A 170 8.86 6.03 25.06
N VAL A 171 8.72 7.02 24.17
CA VAL A 171 9.57 8.21 24.13
C VAL A 171 9.30 9.11 25.35
N ALA A 172 8.04 9.26 25.76
CA ALA A 172 7.69 10.07 26.94
C ALA A 172 8.33 9.54 28.23
N ARG A 173 8.26 8.21 28.48
CA ARG A 173 8.87 7.58 29.66
C ARG A 173 10.41 7.67 29.73
N LYS A 174 11.09 7.92 28.60
CA LYS A 174 12.56 8.04 28.58
C LYS A 174 13.03 9.44 28.99
N ASN A 175 12.12 10.41 29.02
CA ASN A 175 12.40 11.81 29.35
C ASN A 175 12.00 12.18 30.79
N GLU A 176 11.43 11.23 31.55
CA GLU A 176 11.20 11.30 33.00
C GLU A 176 12.37 10.64 33.74
#